data_AF-A0A1X7T8Y9-F1
#
_entry.id   AF-A0A1X7T8Y9-F1
#
_cell.length_a   1.000
_cell.length_b   1.000
_cell.length_c   1.000
_cell.angle_alpha   90.00
_cell.angle_beta   90.00
_cell.angle_gamma   90.00
#
_symmetry.space_group_name_H-M   'P 1'
#
loop_
_entity.id
_entity.type
_entity.pdbx_description
1 polymer ?
#
loop_
_entity_poly.entity_id
_entity_poly.type
_entity_poly.pdbx_seq_one_letter_code
_entity_poly.pdbx_strand_id
1 'polypeptide(L)'
;TTLESPKNTAANVGTISLGRGQDIETIKKKLGDVLQSRQVAFNNIFDLSMGSIANEFYQVGIITQDVHRSPTYDTIIRYFLASISIIGTQSEIEKECGKFLTALCNVGGPVARAADVLKEDWEQAMKN
;
A
#
# COMPACT_ATOMS: atom_id res chain seq x y z
N THR A 1 -34.19 -15.27 -16.98
CA THR A 1 -33.25 -14.14 -17.06
C THR A 1 -32.14 -14.36 -16.06
N THR A 2 -31.02 -14.88 -16.51
CA THR A 2 -29.84 -15.10 -15.66
C THR A 2 -29.18 -13.73 -15.46
N LEU A 3 -29.28 -13.18 -14.25
CA LEU A 3 -28.45 -12.05 -13.85
C LEU A 3 -27.06 -12.61 -13.53
N GLU A 4 -26.20 -12.71 -14.55
CA GLU A 4 -24.78 -12.84 -14.30
C GLU A 4 -24.31 -11.58 -13.56
N SER A 5 -23.90 -11.78 -12.31
CA SER A 5 -23.20 -10.77 -11.53
C SER A 5 -21.94 -10.36 -12.31
N PRO A 6 -21.57 -9.07 -12.39
CA PRO A 6 -20.31 -8.70 -13.01
C PRO A 6 -19.17 -9.36 -12.24
N LYS A 7 -18.49 -10.31 -12.89
CA LYS A 7 -17.16 -10.80 -12.52
C LYS A 7 -16.18 -9.63 -12.66
N ASN A 8 -16.18 -8.70 -11.71
CA ASN A 8 -15.17 -7.66 -11.68
C ASN A 8 -13.97 -8.12 -10.86
N THR A 9 -13.06 -8.80 -11.55
CA THR A 9 -11.61 -8.59 -11.47
C THR A 9 -10.96 -8.56 -10.07
N ALA A 10 -11.05 -9.67 -9.33
CA ALA A 10 -10.14 -9.94 -8.20
C ALA A 10 -8.77 -10.50 -8.66
N ALA A 11 -8.49 -10.58 -9.97
CA ALA A 11 -7.40 -11.40 -10.51
C ALA A 11 -6.16 -10.62 -11.01
N ASN A 12 -6.05 -9.32 -10.75
CA ASN A 12 -4.93 -8.49 -11.24
C ASN A 12 -4.31 -7.58 -10.14
N VAL A 13 -5.09 -7.14 -9.17
CA VAL A 13 -4.60 -6.19 -8.16
C VAL A 13 -3.88 -6.96 -7.05
N GLY A 14 -2.55 -6.82 -6.94
CA GLY A 14 -1.84 -7.16 -5.70
C GLY A 14 -0.45 -7.79 -5.81
N THR A 15 -0.01 -8.24 -6.98
CA THR A 15 1.39 -8.73 -7.10
C THR A 15 2.29 -7.57 -7.49
N ILE A 16 3.09 -7.11 -6.52
CA ILE A 16 4.24 -6.24 -6.76
C ILE A 16 5.49 -7.12 -6.87
N SER A 17 6.36 -6.83 -7.83
CA SER A 17 7.62 -7.53 -8.04
C SER A 17 8.77 -6.56 -7.87
N LEU A 18 9.48 -6.64 -6.74
CA LEU A 18 10.52 -5.68 -6.35
C LEU A 18 11.89 -5.96 -6.98
N GLY A 19 11.94 -6.70 -8.09
CA GLY A 19 13.17 -7.01 -8.83
C GLY A 19 14.02 -8.10 -8.17
N ARG A 20 14.79 -8.89 -8.93
CA ARG A 20 15.58 -10.00 -8.35
C ARG A 20 16.98 -9.56 -7.92
N GLY A 21 17.41 -10.00 -6.74
CA GLY A 21 18.81 -9.91 -6.30
C GLY A 21 19.23 -8.57 -5.72
N GLN A 22 18.28 -7.72 -5.34
CA GLN A 22 18.58 -6.49 -4.61
C GLN A 22 18.79 -6.79 -3.12
N ASP A 23 19.68 -6.01 -2.51
CA ASP A 23 19.86 -6.00 -1.07
C ASP A 23 18.56 -5.55 -0.37
N ILE A 24 18.18 -6.26 0.69
CA ILE A 24 16.90 -6.06 1.38
C ILE A 24 16.82 -4.69 2.04
N GLU A 25 17.92 -4.21 2.60
CA GLU A 25 17.96 -2.87 3.21
C GLU A 25 17.82 -1.78 2.15
N THR A 26 18.39 -2.00 0.97
CA THR A 26 18.18 -1.15 -0.21
C THR A 26 16.71 -1.13 -0.65
N ILE A 27 16.04 -2.28 -0.68
CA ILE A 27 14.60 -2.36 -0.98
C ILE A 27 13.79 -1.54 0.04
N LYS A 28 13.98 -1.79 1.34
CA LYS A 28 13.26 -1.09 2.43
C LYS A 28 13.42 0.42 2.32
N LYS A 29 14.66 0.87 2.09
CA LYS A 29 14.97 2.30 1.92
C LYS A 29 14.22 2.90 0.74
N LYS A 30 14.28 2.28 -0.44
CA LYS A 30 13.62 2.78 -1.65
C LYS A 30 12.10 2.87 -1.50
N LEU A 31 11.47 1.92 -0.81
CA LEU A 31 10.03 1.98 -0.52
C LEU A 31 9.68 3.22 0.31
N GLY A 32 10.48 3.49 1.34
CA GLY A 32 10.34 4.69 2.19
C GLY A 32 10.59 5.98 1.43
N ASP A 33 11.66 6.05 0.63
CA ASP A 33 12.02 7.23 -0.17
C ASP A 33 10.88 7.60 -1.15
N VAL A 34 10.24 6.62 -1.79
CA VAL A 34 9.08 6.84 -2.66
C VAL A 34 7.90 7.44 -1.90
N LEU A 35 7.53 6.87 -0.75
CA LEU A 35 6.43 7.39 0.08
C LEU A 35 6.72 8.82 0.55
N GLN A 36 7.95 9.10 0.96
CA GLN A 36 8.37 10.44 1.37
C GLN A 36 8.29 11.44 0.21
N SER A 37 8.75 11.06 -0.99
CA SER A 37 8.72 11.94 -2.17
C SER A 37 7.31 12.35 -2.58
N ARG A 38 6.29 11.57 -2.19
CA ARG A 38 4.88 11.79 -2.53
C ARG A 38 4.00 12.18 -1.35
N GLN A 39 4.59 12.43 -0.18
CA GLN A 39 3.88 12.66 1.07
C GLN A 39 2.74 13.68 0.94
N VAL A 40 3.01 14.86 0.35
CA VAL A 40 1.99 15.92 0.22
C VAL A 40 0.78 15.47 -0.61
N ALA A 41 1.03 14.82 -1.75
CA ALA A 41 -0.05 14.34 -2.62
C ALA A 41 -0.86 13.23 -1.95
N PHE A 42 -0.18 12.28 -1.31
CA PHE A 42 -0.85 11.15 -0.64
C PHE A 42 -1.60 11.59 0.61
N ASN A 43 -1.03 12.49 1.41
CA ASN A 43 -1.72 13.05 2.57
C ASN A 43 -3.03 13.73 2.15
N ASN A 44 -3.01 14.57 1.11
CA ASN A 44 -4.22 15.22 0.61
C ASN A 44 -5.28 14.21 0.14
N ILE A 45 -4.87 13.12 -0.54
CA ILE A 45 -5.79 12.07 -0.98
C ILE A 45 -6.34 11.29 0.22
N PHE A 46 -5.49 10.98 1.20
CA PHE A 46 -5.89 10.24 2.40
C PHE A 46 -6.85 11.07 3.25
N ASP A 47 -6.60 12.36 3.44
CA ASP A 47 -7.44 13.24 4.24
C ASP A 47 -8.89 13.31 3.71
N LEU A 48 -9.08 13.18 2.39
CA LEU A 48 -10.40 13.14 1.76
C LEU A 48 -11.16 11.82 1.97
N SER A 49 -10.49 10.75 2.40
CA SER A 49 -11.08 9.40 2.50
C SER A 49 -10.54 8.59 3.69
N MET A 50 -10.08 9.30 4.74
CA MET A 50 -9.30 8.71 5.84
C MET A 50 -10.03 7.57 6.54
N GLY A 51 -11.33 7.73 6.81
CA GLY A 51 -12.15 6.70 7.45
C GLY A 51 -12.20 5.39 6.64
N SER A 52 -12.43 5.48 5.33
CA SER A 52 -12.47 4.30 4.46
C SER A 52 -11.11 3.63 4.34
N ILE A 53 -10.04 4.41 4.21
CA ILE A 53 -8.66 3.91 4.16
C ILE A 53 -8.31 3.19 5.46
N ALA A 54 -8.58 3.81 6.61
CA ALA A 54 -8.30 3.22 7.90
C ALA A 54 -9.08 1.92 8.10
N ASN A 55 -10.34 1.86 7.65
CA ASN A 55 -11.15 0.64 7.71
C ASN A 55 -10.57 -0.50 6.86
N GLU A 56 -10.13 -0.22 5.62
CA GLU A 56 -9.47 -1.24 4.78
C GLU A 56 -8.14 -1.69 5.38
N PHE A 57 -7.30 -0.76 5.87
CA PHE A 57 -6.02 -1.08 6.51
C PHE A 57 -6.16 -1.86 7.82
N TYR A 58 -7.21 -1.60 8.60
CA TYR A 58 -7.50 -2.39 9.80
C TYR A 58 -7.92 -3.82 9.42
N GLN A 59 -8.79 -3.98 8.42
CA GLN A 59 -9.24 -5.30 7.96
C GLN A 59 -8.09 -6.19 7.46
N VAL A 60 -7.11 -5.63 6.76
CA VAL A 60 -5.94 -6.39 6.27
C VAL A 60 -4.78 -6.47 7.27
N GLY A 61 -4.94 -5.89 8.46
CA GLY A 61 -3.97 -5.97 9.56
C GLY A 61 -2.72 -5.09 9.39
N ILE A 62 -2.79 -4.03 8.59
CA ILE A 62 -1.69 -3.06 8.45
C ILE A 62 -1.63 -2.12 9.65
N ILE A 63 -2.81 -1.75 10.18
CA ILE A 63 -2.91 -0.89 11.36
C ILE A 63 -3.68 -1.59 12.49
N THR A 64 -3.38 -1.20 13.73
CA THR A 64 -4.06 -1.71 14.91
C THR A 64 -5.37 -0.97 15.18
N GLN A 65 -6.18 -1.50 16.12
CA GLN A 65 -7.41 -0.82 16.55
C GLN A 65 -7.14 0.59 17.10
N ASP A 66 -6.00 0.81 17.75
CA ASP A 66 -5.66 2.12 18.32
C ASP A 66 -5.39 3.16 17.24
N VAL A 67 -4.69 2.79 16.16
CA VAL A 67 -4.51 3.67 15.00
C VAL A 67 -5.84 3.88 14.28
N HIS A 68 -6.64 2.82 14.14
CA HIS A 68 -7.95 2.90 13.48
C HIS A 68 -8.91 3.87 14.18
N ARG A 69 -8.82 4.05 15.49
CA ARG A 69 -9.66 5.00 16.25
C ARG A 69 -9.34 6.48 15.96
N SER A 70 -8.09 6.79 15.63
CA SER A 70 -7.64 8.16 15.36
C SER A 70 -6.60 8.17 14.24
N PRO A 71 -7.01 7.79 13.01
CA PRO A 71 -6.09 7.60 11.90
C PRO A 71 -5.57 8.94 11.38
N THR A 72 -4.28 8.98 11.09
CA THR A 72 -3.65 10.04 10.31
C THR A 72 -2.75 9.40 9.25
N TYR A 73 -2.47 10.12 8.16
CA TYR A 73 -1.51 9.65 7.15
C TYR A 73 -0.18 9.24 7.80
N ASP A 74 0.40 10.11 8.62
CA ASP A 74 1.70 9.87 9.26
C ASP A 74 1.69 8.64 10.18
N THR A 75 0.62 8.41 10.94
CA THR A 75 0.54 7.24 11.84
C THR A 75 0.40 5.95 11.04
N ILE A 76 -0.44 5.94 10.01
CA ILE A 76 -0.61 4.81 9.11
C ILE A 76 0.71 4.45 8.41
N ILE A 77 1.38 5.43 7.81
CA ILE A 77 2.63 5.21 7.08
C ILE A 77 3.75 4.78 8.02
N ARG A 78 3.84 5.35 9.23
CA ARG A 78 4.80 4.92 10.24
C ARG A 78 4.60 3.46 10.64
N TYR A 79 3.36 3.03 10.83
CA TYR A 79 3.05 1.62 11.14
C TYR A 79 3.47 0.69 10.01
N PHE A 80 3.13 1.05 8.77
CA PHE A 80 3.52 0.28 7.59
C PHE A 80 5.06 0.17 7.46
N LEU A 81 5.79 1.29 7.55
CA LEU A 81 7.24 1.28 7.45
C LEU A 81 7.94 0.55 8.61
N ALA A 82 7.36 0.59 9.81
CA ALA A 82 7.84 -0.20 10.95
C ALA A 82 7.65 -1.70 10.73
N SER A 83 6.56 -2.12 10.08
CA SER A 83 6.37 -3.52 9.66
C SER A 83 7.41 -3.92 8.61
N ILE A 84 7.63 -3.08 7.60
CA ILE A 84 8.64 -3.33 6.55
C ILE A 84 10.06 -3.43 7.12
N SER A 85 10.42 -2.61 8.12
CA SER A 85 11.80 -2.57 8.64
C SER A 85 12.24 -3.86 9.33
N ILE A 86 11.32 -4.62 9.93
CA ILE A 86 11.60 -5.86 10.64
C ILE A 86 11.59 -7.11 9.74
N ILE A 87 11.12 -7.00 8.49
CA ILE A 87 11.02 -8.13 7.57
C ILE A 87 12.41 -8.52 7.05
N GLY A 88 12.67 -9.83 7.01
CA GLY A 88 13.96 -10.41 6.64
C GLY A 88 14.04 -10.95 5.21
N THR A 89 12.94 -10.96 4.46
CA THR A 89 12.91 -11.49 3.09
C THR A 89 12.17 -10.57 2.13
N GLN A 90 12.62 -10.55 0.87
CA GLN A 90 11.95 -9.77 -0.17
C GLN A 90 10.50 -10.24 -0.41
N SER A 91 10.24 -11.54 -0.38
CA SER A 91 8.88 -12.08 -0.62
C SER A 91 7.88 -11.61 0.44
N GLU A 92 8.30 -11.48 1.69
CA GLU A 92 7.46 -10.93 2.76
C GLU A 92 7.23 -9.42 2.58
N ILE A 93 8.24 -8.67 2.12
CA ILE A 93 8.08 -7.25 1.74
C ILE A 93 7.05 -7.11 0.62
N GLU A 94 7.17 -7.91 -0.45
CA GLU A 94 6.22 -7.93 -1.57
C GLU A 94 4.79 -8.23 -1.10
N LYS A 95 4.64 -9.17 -0.16
CA LYS A 95 3.34 -9.50 0.45
C LYS A 95 2.76 -8.32 1.23
N GLU A 96 3.55 -7.65 2.06
CA GLU A 96 3.07 -6.49 2.84
C GLU A 96 2.75 -5.29 1.93
N CYS A 97 3.59 -4.99 0.95
CA CYS A 97 3.30 -3.98 -0.09
C CYS A 97 2.02 -4.35 -0.87
N GLY A 98 1.83 -5.62 -1.22
CA GLY A 98 0.63 -6.10 -1.90
C GLY A 98 -0.64 -5.89 -1.09
N LYS A 99 -0.62 -6.16 0.22
CA LYS A 99 -1.75 -5.86 1.13
C LYS A 99 -2.05 -4.36 1.16
N PHE A 100 -1.01 -3.52 1.29
CA PHE A 100 -1.14 -2.07 1.34
C PHE A 100 -1.81 -1.52 0.08
N LEU A 101 -1.31 -1.93 -1.09
CA LEU A 101 -1.88 -1.51 -2.38
C LEU A 101 -3.31 -2.00 -2.56
N THR A 102 -3.58 -3.28 -2.24
CA THR A 102 -4.92 -3.87 -2.38
C THR A 102 -5.94 -3.14 -1.52
N ALA A 103 -5.61 -2.83 -0.27
CA ALA A 103 -6.50 -2.09 0.62
C ALA A 103 -6.80 -0.67 0.11
N LEU A 104 -5.82 0.03 -0.48
CA LEU A 104 -6.07 1.32 -1.12
C LEU A 104 -6.96 1.18 -2.37
N CYS A 105 -6.75 0.15 -3.19
CA CYS A 105 -7.58 -0.14 -4.35
C CYS A 105 -9.05 -0.41 -3.96
N ASN A 106 -9.29 -1.11 -2.86
CA ASN A 106 -10.64 -1.42 -2.38
C ASN A 106 -11.46 -0.18 -2.00
N VAL A 107 -10.82 0.92 -1.60
CA VAL A 107 -11.51 2.19 -1.32
C VAL A 107 -12.08 2.80 -2.60
N GLY A 108 -11.42 2.61 -3.75
CA GLY A 108 -11.84 3.15 -5.04
C GLY A 108 -11.45 4.62 -5.27
N GLY A 109 -12.02 5.21 -6.31
CA GLY A 109 -11.86 6.65 -6.62
C GLY A 109 -10.40 7.10 -6.75
N PRO A 110 -10.07 8.34 -6.31
CA PRO A 110 -8.70 8.84 -6.30
C PRO A 110 -7.72 8.00 -5.45
N VAL A 111 -8.20 7.29 -4.44
CA VAL A 111 -7.38 6.44 -3.57
C VAL A 111 -6.87 5.21 -4.33
N ALA A 112 -7.73 4.55 -5.10
CA ALA A 112 -7.32 3.43 -5.95
C ALA A 112 -6.29 3.89 -7.01
N ARG A 113 -6.48 5.07 -7.61
CA ARG A 113 -5.50 5.63 -8.54
C ARG A 113 -4.16 5.94 -7.86
N ALA A 114 -4.17 6.39 -6.61
CA ALA A 114 -2.94 6.60 -5.85
C ALA A 114 -2.20 5.28 -5.58
N ALA A 115 -2.93 4.17 -5.38
CA ALA A 115 -2.34 2.85 -5.24
C ALA A 115 -1.62 2.43 -6.53
N ASP A 116 -2.25 2.60 -7.69
CA ASP A 116 -1.63 2.27 -8.99
C ASP A 116 -0.33 3.07 -9.22
N VAL A 117 -0.38 4.39 -8.97
CA VAL A 117 0.81 5.25 -9.07
C VAL A 117 1.91 4.79 -8.11
N LEU A 118 1.57 4.51 -6.84
CA LEU A 118 2.55 4.05 -5.86
C LEU A 118 3.22 2.74 -6.28
N LYS A 119 2.44 1.80 -6.84
CA LYS A 119 2.96 0.54 -7.36
C LYS A 119 3.99 0.80 -8.46
N GLU A 120 3.65 1.62 -9.44
CA GLU A 120 4.55 1.97 -10.55
C GLU A 120 5.85 2.61 -10.04
N ASP A 121 5.76 3.51 -9.05
CA ASP A 121 6.93 4.16 -8.49
C ASP A 121 7.84 3.22 -7.72
N TRP A 122 7.26 2.32 -6.92
CA TRP A 122 8.04 1.30 -6.22
C TRP A 122 8.74 0.38 -7.23
N GLU A 123 8.03 -0.11 -8.24
CA GLU A 123 8.63 -0.95 -9.29
C GLU A 123 9.72 -0.19 -10.07
N GLN A 124 9.54 1.10 -10.33
CA GLN A 124 10.54 1.93 -11.00
C GLN A 124 11.76 2.20 -10.11
N ALA A 125 11.56 2.46 -8.82
CA ALA A 125 12.64 2.64 -7.86
C ALA A 125 13.50 1.38 -7.74
N MET A 126 12.93 0.19 -7.91
CA MET A 126 13.70 -1.06 -7.91
C MET A 126 14.50 -1.30 -9.20
N LYS A 127 14.17 -0.65 -10.31
CA LYS A 127 14.95 -0.75 -11.56
C LYS A 127 16.19 0.14 -11.58
N ASN A 128 16.17 1.23 -10.81
CA ASN A 128 17.24 2.23 -10.71
C ASN A 128 18.17 1.94 -9.53
#